data_AF-A0A0S1B486-F1
#
_entry.id   AF-A0A0S1B486-F1
#
_cell.length_a   1.000
_cell.length_b   1.000
_cell.length_c   1.000
_cell.angle_alpha   90.00
_cell.angle_beta   90.00
_cell.angle_gamma   90.00
#
_symmetry.space_group_name_H-M   'P 1'
#
loop_
_entity.id
_entity.type
_entity.pdbx_description
1 polymer ?
#
loop_
_entity_poly.entity_id
_entity_poly.type
_entity_poly.pdbx_seq_one_letter_code
_entity_poly.pdbx_strand_id
1 'polypeptide(L)'
;MDAPGMQPWQWAVWVVGVTAFAVVIGLVIAAAVRAARRPPELPSAAQRLQRQSPPSPEVEAQLRELAGLQQAGRIGEVEYERRRAEVLAGNPAPGNDPQP
;
A
#
# COMPACT_ATOMS: atom_id res chain seq x y z
N MET A 1 48.18 -11.28 -19.10
CA MET A 1 47.81 -10.14 -18.23
C MET A 1 47.31 -10.76 -16.94
N ASP A 2 48.23 -11.24 -16.13
CA ASP A 2 47.94 -11.93 -14.88
C ASP A 2 47.81 -10.84 -13.81
N ALA A 3 46.57 -10.53 -13.42
CA ALA A 3 46.31 -9.52 -12.41
C ALA A 3 46.88 -9.99 -11.06
N PRO A 4 47.96 -9.39 -10.55
CA PRO A 4 48.60 -9.80 -9.32
C PRO A 4 47.92 -9.12 -8.12
N GLY A 5 47.49 -9.90 -7.14
CA GLY A 5 47.36 -9.42 -5.76
C GLY A 5 46.14 -8.59 -5.37
N MET A 6 44.94 -8.80 -5.95
CA MET A 6 43.73 -8.37 -5.24
C MET A 6 43.58 -9.22 -3.98
N GLN A 7 43.81 -8.59 -2.82
CA GLN A 7 43.74 -9.26 -1.53
C GLN A 7 42.43 -10.07 -1.47
N PRO A 8 42.47 -11.37 -1.14
CA PRO A 8 41.25 -12.20 -1.06
C PRO A 8 40.17 -11.56 -0.18
N TRP A 9 40.59 -10.69 0.75
CA TRP A 9 39.75 -9.79 1.52
C TRP A 9 38.88 -8.82 0.70
N GLN A 10 39.44 -8.15 -0.31
CA GLN A 10 38.68 -7.23 -1.17
C GLN A 10 37.60 -7.97 -1.97
N TRP A 11 37.95 -9.16 -2.47
CA TRP A 11 37.01 -10.02 -3.18
C TRP A 11 35.89 -10.50 -2.25
N ALA A 12 36.23 -10.86 -1.00
CA ALA A 12 35.25 -11.21 0.02
C ALA A 12 34.30 -10.04 0.34
N VAL A 13 34.82 -8.81 0.52
CA VAL A 13 33.99 -7.62 0.78
C VAL A 13 33.06 -7.33 -0.41
N TRP A 14 33.56 -7.45 -1.64
CA TRP A 14 32.74 -7.26 -2.83
C TRP A 14 31.59 -8.28 -2.92
N VAL A 15 31.89 -9.56 -2.70
CA VAL A 15 30.86 -10.62 -2.67
C VAL A 15 29.84 -10.34 -1.58
N VAL A 16 30.27 -10.02 -0.36
CA VAL A 16 29.37 -9.71 0.75
C VAL A 16 28.48 -8.52 0.43
N GLY A 17 29.03 -7.45 -0.17
CA GLY A 17 28.26 -6.27 -0.57
C GLY A 17 27.20 -6.59 -1.63
N VAL A 18 27.57 -7.31 -2.69
CA VAL A 18 26.64 -7.72 -3.75
C VAL A 18 25.56 -8.67 -3.21
N THR A 19 25.94 -9.65 -2.37
CA THR A 19 25.00 -10.57 -1.75
C THR A 19 24.04 -9.83 -0.82
N ALA A 20 24.52 -8.91 0.02
CA ALA A 20 23.68 -8.12 0.90
C ALA A 20 22.68 -7.26 0.09
N PHE A 21 23.14 -6.61 -0.98
CA PHE A 21 22.28 -5.83 -1.85
C PHE A 21 21.21 -6.69 -2.53
N ALA A 22 21.59 -7.85 -3.09
CA ALA A 22 20.66 -8.79 -3.70
C ALA A 22 19.62 -9.31 -2.70
N VAL A 23 20.03 -9.58 -1.45
CA VAL A 23 19.11 -9.98 -0.36
C VAL A 23 18.13 -8.86 -0.03
N VAL A 24 18.59 -7.61 0.09
CA VAL A 24 17.70 -6.46 0.35
C VAL A 24 16.69 -6.29 -0.78
N ILE A 25 17.12 -6.32 -2.04
CA ILE A 25 16.23 -6.24 -3.20
C ILE A 25 15.25 -7.42 -3.21
N GLY A 26 15.74 -8.63 -2.96
CA GLY A 26 14.92 -9.83 -2.86
C GLY A 26 13.87 -9.73 -1.75
N LEU A 27 14.21 -9.17 -0.59
CA LEU A 27 13.29 -8.92 0.52
C LEU A 27 12.26 -7.84 0.17
N VAL A 28 12.65 -6.76 -0.50
CA VAL A 28 11.73 -5.71 -0.96
C VAL A 28 10.74 -6.28 -1.98
N ILE A 29 11.23 -7.02 -2.98
CA ILE A 29 10.37 -7.70 -3.97
C ILE A 29 9.49 -8.73 -3.27
N ALA A 30 10.03 -9.55 -2.37
CA ALA A 30 9.25 -10.52 -1.62
C ALA A 30 8.22 -9.85 -0.71
N ALA A 31 8.51 -8.69 -0.11
CA ALA A 31 7.58 -7.91 0.70
C ALA A 31 6.51 -7.26 -0.17
N ALA A 32 6.85 -6.73 -1.34
CA ALA A 32 5.90 -6.17 -2.31
C ALA A 32 5.00 -7.26 -2.90
N VAL A 33 5.58 -8.40 -3.29
CA VAL A 33 4.85 -9.59 -3.75
C VAL A 33 4.05 -10.20 -2.61
N ARG A 34 4.54 -10.20 -1.37
CA ARG A 34 3.79 -10.63 -0.18
C ARG A 34 2.74 -9.61 0.24
N ALA A 35 2.85 -8.34 -0.10
CA ALA A 35 1.79 -7.34 0.07
C ALA A 35 0.75 -7.45 -1.04
N ALA A 36 1.15 -7.89 -2.24
CA ALA A 36 0.25 -8.21 -3.34
C ALA A 36 -0.41 -9.60 -3.18
N ARG A 37 0.30 -10.56 -2.57
CA ARG A 37 -0.13 -11.94 -2.30
C ARG A 37 -0.72 -12.13 -0.90
N ARG A 38 -0.44 -11.27 0.08
CA ARG A 38 -1.36 -10.99 1.19
C ARG A 38 -2.50 -10.31 0.48
N PRO A 39 -3.48 -11.07 0.02
CA PRO A 39 -4.49 -10.54 -0.83
C PRO A 39 -5.16 -9.46 0.02
N PRO A 40 -5.31 -8.22 -0.46
CA PRO A 40 -6.55 -7.56 -0.12
C PRO A 40 -7.61 -8.60 -0.50
N GLU A 41 -8.32 -9.20 0.45
CA GLU A 41 -9.38 -10.20 0.19
C GLU A 41 -10.60 -9.57 -0.53
N LEU A 42 -10.37 -8.43 -1.17
CA LEU A 42 -11.32 -7.49 -1.72
C LEU A 42 -11.67 -7.73 -3.19
N PRO A 43 -10.96 -8.49 -4.05
CA PRO A 43 -11.51 -8.80 -5.36
C PRO A 43 -12.68 -9.77 -5.25
N SER A 44 -12.58 -10.85 -4.47
CA SER A 44 -13.66 -11.86 -4.43
C SER A 44 -14.82 -11.44 -3.52
N ALA A 45 -14.54 -10.84 -2.36
CA ALA A 45 -15.57 -10.32 -1.46
C ALA A 45 -16.16 -9.01 -1.96
N ALA A 46 -15.36 -8.05 -2.43
CA ALA A 46 -15.91 -6.78 -2.94
C ALA A 46 -16.54 -6.92 -4.33
N GLN A 47 -16.15 -7.87 -5.18
CA GLN A 47 -16.88 -8.12 -6.45
C GLN A 47 -18.22 -8.86 -6.22
N ARG A 48 -18.38 -9.56 -5.10
CA ARG A 48 -19.70 -10.04 -4.64
C ARG A 48 -20.51 -8.91 -4.00
N LEU A 49 -19.87 -8.08 -3.17
CA LEU A 49 -20.50 -6.93 -2.52
C LEU A 49 -20.94 -5.84 -3.52
N GLN A 50 -20.14 -5.55 -4.54
CA GLN A 50 -20.42 -4.60 -5.63
C GLN A 50 -21.53 -5.09 -6.57
N ARG A 51 -21.72 -6.43 -6.66
CA ARG A 51 -22.90 -7.02 -7.32
C ARG A 51 -24.15 -6.93 -6.46
N GLN A 52 -24.00 -6.86 -5.13
CA GLN A 52 -25.11 -6.85 -4.18
C GLN A 52 -25.54 -5.44 -3.77
N SER A 53 -24.65 -4.45 -3.80
CA SER A 53 -24.96 -3.05 -3.54
C SER A 53 -23.84 -2.19 -4.10
N PRO A 54 -24.06 -1.39 -5.16
CA PRO A 54 -23.06 -0.40 -5.56
C PRO A 54 -22.85 0.55 -4.37
N PRO A 55 -21.59 0.80 -3.94
CA PRO A 55 -21.32 1.87 -2.98
C PRO A 55 -21.88 3.17 -3.55
N SER A 56 -22.54 3.95 -2.70
CA SER A 56 -23.24 5.17 -3.07
C SER A 56 -22.29 6.12 -3.81
N PRO A 57 -22.60 6.52 -5.06
CA PRO A 57 -21.72 7.33 -5.91
C PRO A 57 -21.37 8.69 -5.28
N GLU A 58 -22.19 9.15 -4.33
CA GLU A 58 -21.97 10.37 -3.55
C GLU A 58 -20.72 10.28 -2.65
N VAL A 59 -20.43 9.10 -2.09
CA VAL A 59 -19.26 8.88 -1.22
C VAL A 59 -17.99 8.85 -2.04
N GLU A 60 -18.01 8.21 -3.21
CA GLU A 60 -16.89 8.21 -4.14
C GLU A 60 -16.58 9.62 -4.67
N ALA A 61 -17.60 10.45 -4.90
CA ALA A 61 -17.44 11.84 -5.29
C ALA A 61 -16.75 12.66 -4.19
N GLN A 62 -17.19 12.53 -2.94
CA GLN A 62 -16.59 13.23 -1.79
C GLN A 62 -15.15 12.78 -1.54
N LEU A 63 -14.85 11.48 -1.62
CA LEU A 63 -13.48 10.97 -1.48
C LEU A 63 -12.56 11.49 -2.60
N ARG A 64 -13.06 11.62 -3.83
CA ARG A 64 -12.31 12.16 -4.96
C ARG A 64 -12.02 13.66 -4.80
N GLU A 65 -12.96 14.42 -4.27
CA GLU A 65 -12.76 15.84 -3.93
C GLU A 65 -11.70 15.99 -2.83
N LEU A 66 -11.75 15.17 -1.78
CA LEU A 66 -10.76 15.16 -0.71
C LEU A 66 -9.36 14.79 -1.20
N ALA A 67 -9.25 13.78 -2.06
CA ALA A 67 -7.98 13.40 -2.69
C ALA A 67 -7.42 14.54 -3.56
N GLY A 68 -8.27 15.28 -4.27
CA GLY A 68 -7.87 16.47 -5.03
C GLY A 68 -7.33 17.59 -4.13
N LEU A 69 -7.93 17.80 -2.95
CA LEU A 69 -7.47 18.80 -1.98
C LEU A 69 -6.13 18.41 -1.33
N GLN A 70 -5.93 17.11 -1.04
CA GLN A 70 -4.66 16.59 -0.53
C GLN A 70 -3.55 16.75 -1.58
N GLN A 71 -3.85 16.38 -2.83
CA GLN A 71 -2.88 16.46 -3.93
C GLN A 71 -2.52 17.91 -4.29
N ALA A 72 -3.45 18.85 -4.09
CA ALA A 72 -3.20 20.28 -4.19
C ALA A 72 -2.43 20.86 -2.97
N GLY A 73 -2.06 20.04 -2.00
CA GLY A 73 -1.36 20.46 -0.78
C GLY A 73 -2.20 21.35 0.15
N ARG A 74 -3.52 21.41 -0.07
CA ARG A 74 -4.44 22.27 0.70
C ARG A 74 -4.86 21.65 2.03
N ILE A 75 -4.73 20.34 2.17
CA ILE A 75 -4.94 19.60 3.42
C ILE A 75 -3.74 18.67 3.65
N GLY A 76 -3.31 18.56 4.91
CA GLY A 76 -2.24 17.64 5.30
C GLY A 76 -2.73 16.19 5.41
N GLU A 77 -1.80 15.24 5.37
CA GLU A 77 -2.07 13.79 5.43
C GLU A 77 -2.97 13.39 6.62
N VAL A 78 -2.70 13.96 7.79
CA VAL A 78 -3.44 13.65 9.03
C VAL A 78 -4.89 14.15 8.95
N GLU A 79 -5.11 15.30 8.32
CA GLU A 79 -6.44 15.88 8.14
C GLU A 79 -7.22 15.16 7.03
N TYR A 80 -6.53 14.72 5.99
CA TYR A 80 -7.07 13.88 4.94
C TYR A 80 -7.57 12.54 5.51
N GLU A 81 -6.75 11.82 6.28
CA GLU A 81 -7.14 10.53 6.87
C GLU A 81 -8.32 10.68 7.85
N ARG A 82 -8.33 11.75 8.64
CA ARG A 82 -9.47 12.04 9.53
C ARG A 82 -10.77 12.26 8.75
N ARG A 83 -10.74 13.12 7.73
CA ARG A 83 -11.93 13.45 6.95
C ARG A 83 -12.39 12.29 6.08
N ARG A 84 -11.45 11.47 5.60
CA ARG A 84 -11.72 10.20 4.93
C ARG A 84 -12.43 9.20 5.85
N ALA A 85 -12.00 9.08 7.10
CA ALA A 85 -12.66 8.24 8.08
C ALA A 85 -14.08 8.73 8.38
N GLU A 86 -14.29 10.04 8.49
CA GLU A 86 -15.62 10.65 8.69
C GLU A 86 -16.57 10.38 7.49
N VAL A 87 -16.08 10.51 6.25
CA VAL A 87 -16.86 10.21 5.03
C VAL A 87 -17.22 8.72 4.93
N LEU A 88 -16.32 7.83 5.35
CA LEU A 88 -16.57 6.39 5.39
C LEU A 88 -17.48 5.98 6.56
N ALA A 89 -17.39 6.66 7.70
CA ALA A 89 -18.24 6.42 8.88
C ALA A 89 -19.66 6.96 8.69
N GLY A 90 -19.85 8.04 7.93
CA GLY A 90 -21.15 8.61 7.59
C GLY A 90 -21.95 7.81 6.56
N ASN A 91 -21.34 6.81 5.92
CA ASN A 91 -22.01 5.84 5.06
C ASN A 91 -21.83 4.41 5.61
N PRO A 92 -22.42 4.09 6.77
CA PRO A 92 -22.45 2.72 7.23
C PRO A 92 -23.13 1.89 6.15
N ALA A 93 -22.44 0.85 5.68
CA ALA A 93 -23.09 -0.20 4.92
C ALA A 93 -24.38 -0.61 5.66
N PRO A 94 -25.51 -0.85 4.97
CA PRO A 94 -26.74 -1.27 5.63
C PRO A 94 -26.48 -2.60 6.33
N GLY A 95 -26.26 -2.56 7.65
CA GLY A 95 -25.83 -3.72 8.44
C GLY A 95 -24.91 -3.44 9.63
N ASN A 96 -24.51 -2.19 9.90
CA ASN A 96 -23.77 -1.86 11.12
C ASN A 96 -24.44 -0.70 11.87
N ASP A 97 -25.60 -1.01 12.47
CA ASP A 97 -26.19 -0.16 13.51
C ASP A 97 -25.38 -0.35 14.81
N PRO A 98 -24.74 0.70 15.36
CA PRO A 98 -24.34 0.66 16.76
C PRO A 98 -25.62 0.71 17.59
N GLN A 99 -26.06 -0.46 18.05
CA GLN A 99 -27.19 -0.57 18.98
C GLN A 99 -26.83 0.15 20.30
N PRO A 100 -27.75 0.97 20.86
CA PRO A 100 -27.51 1.75 22.09
C PRO A 100 -27.28 0.90 23.34
#